data_AF-A0A950A541-F1
#
_entry.id   AF-A0A950A541-F1
#
_cell.length_a   1.000
_cell.length_b   1.000
_cell.length_c   1.000
_cell.angle_alpha   90.00
_cell.angle_beta   90.00
_cell.angle_gamma   90.00
#
_symmetry.space_group_name_H-M   'P 1'
#
loop_
_entity.id
_entity.type
_entity.pdbx_description
1 polymer ?
#
loop_
_entity_poly.entity_id
_entity_poly.type
_entity_poly.pdbx_seq_one_letter_code
_entity_poly.pdbx_strand_id
1 'polypeptide(L)' 'MSRIGKMPIAVPSGVNVGYSGRVVTVKGPKGELKLECAEP' A
#
# COMPACT_ATOMS: atom_id res chain seq x y z
N MET A 1 -19.17 -2.21 6.09
CA MET A 1 -18.21 -1.09 5.88
C MET A 1 -17.34 -0.94 7.12
N SER A 2 -16.14 -1.50 7.10
CA SER A 2 -15.24 -1.50 8.26
C SER A 2 -14.64 -0.13 8.56
N ARG A 3 -14.55 0.21 9.85
CA ARG A 3 -14.00 1.47 10.38
C ARG A 3 -12.51 1.68 10.01
N ILE A 4 -11.78 0.59 9.82
CA ILE A 4 -10.35 0.57 9.46
C ILE A 4 -10.12 0.97 8.00
N GLY A 5 -10.98 0.54 7.06
CA GLY A 5 -10.84 0.87 5.64
C GLY A 5 -11.12 2.34 5.29
N LYS A 6 -11.73 3.10 6.22
CA LYS A 6 -11.95 4.55 6.08
C LYS A 6 -10.83 5.40 6.68
N MET A 7 -9.86 4.80 7.38
CA MET A 7 -8.75 5.54 7.95
C MET A 7 -7.68 5.77 6.87
N PRO A 8 -7.41 7.03 6.48
CA PRO A 8 -6.36 7.32 5.52
C PRO A 8 -4.99 7.02 6.15
N ILE A 9 -4.13 6.32 5.40
CA ILE A 9 -2.74 6.05 5.79
C ILE A 9 -1.87 7.15 5.19
N ALA A 10 -1.14 7.87 6.04
CA ALA A 10 -0.19 8.87 5.58
C ALA A 10 1.03 8.17 4.96
N VAL A 11 1.31 8.44 3.69
CA VAL A 11 2.50 7.93 3.00
C VAL A 11 3.68 8.86 3.32
N PRO A 12 4.75 8.36 3.96
CA PRO A 12 5.89 9.20 4.32
C PRO A 12 6.69 9.60 3.07
N SER A 13 7.26 10.81 3.11
CA SER A 13 8.08 11.39 2.05
C SER A 13 9.28 10.47 1.73
N GLY A 14 9.34 9.92 0.52
CA GLY A 14 10.39 8.98 0.09
C GLY A 14 9.93 7.53 -0.08
N VAL A 15 8.64 7.25 0.09
CA VAL A 15 8.04 5.97 -0.26
C VAL A 15 7.26 6.10 -1.57
N ASN A 16 7.62 5.31 -2.58
CA ASN A 16 6.89 5.24 -3.84
C ASN A 16 5.93 4.05 -3.81
N VAL A 17 4.63 4.33 -3.94
CA VAL A 17 3.57 3.33 -3.94
C VAL A 17 3.08 3.15 -5.37
N GLY A 18 3.41 2.01 -5.97
CA GLY A 18 2.88 1.58 -7.25
C GLY A 18 1.65 0.71 -7.06
N TYR A 19 0.58 1.02 -7.78
CA TYR A 19 -0.64 0.22 -7.81
C TYR A 19 -0.82 -0.36 -9.22
N SER A 20 -0.63 -1.67 -9.35
CA SER A 20 -0.93 -2.40 -10.59
C SER A 20 -2.04 -3.41 -10.31
N GLY A 21 -3.28 -2.99 -10.55
CA GLY A 21 -4.47 -3.82 -10.37
C GLY A 21 -4.65 -4.25 -8.92
N ARG A 22 -4.20 -5.46 -8.57
CA ARG A 22 -4.33 -6.05 -7.23
C ARG A 22 -3.02 -6.10 -6.45
N VAL A 23 -1.91 -5.75 -7.11
CA VAL A 23 -0.57 -5.79 -6.56
C VAL A 23 -0.17 -4.38 -6.14
N VAL A 24 -0.01 -4.19 -4.83
CA VAL A 24 0.54 -2.96 -4.26
C VAL A 24 2.04 -3.17 -4.09
N THR A 25 2.83 -2.40 -4.80
CA THR A 25 4.29 -2.39 -4.66
C THR A 25 4.71 -1.14 -3.92
N VAL A 26 5.30 -1.30 -2.74
CA VAL A 26 5.79 -0.22 -1.90
C VAL A 26 7.31 -0.23 -1.96
N LYS A 27 7.90 0.77 -2.61
CA LYS A 27 9.35 0.97 -2.64
C LYS A 27 9.74 2.02 -1.61
N GLY A 28 10.56 1.65 -0.64
CA GLY A 28 11.04 2.55 0.39
C GLY A 28 12.55 2.43 0.62
N PRO A 29 13.11 3.25 1.54
CA PRO A 29 14.55 3.27 1.83
C PRO A 29 15.09 1.96 2.42
N LYS A 30 14.20 1.07 2.89
CA LYS A 30 14.56 -0.23 3.46
C LYS A 30 14.33 -1.42 2.51
N GLY A 31 13.94 -1.17 1.25
CA GLY A 31 13.68 -2.20 0.25
C GLY A 31 12.32 -2.09 -0.43
N GLU A 32 11.96 -3.11 -1.21
CA GLU A 32 10.70 -3.21 -1.93
C GLU A 32 9.79 -4.27 -1.28
N LEU A 33 8.56 -3.90 -0.96
CA LEU A 33 7.52 -4.80 -0.45
C LEU A 33 6.43 -4.94 -1.52
N LYS A 34 6.05 -6.17 -1.84
CA LYS A 34 4.91 -6.49 -2.71
C LYS A 34 3.82 -7.13 -1.87
N LEU A 35 2.64 -6.53 -1.86
CA LEU A 35 1.45 -7.03 -1.18
C LEU A 35 0.34 -7.23 -2.21
N GLU A 36 -0.19 -8.45 -2.26
CA GLU A 36 -1.39 -8.75 -3.03
C GLU A 36 -2.60 -8.53 -2.12
N CYS A 37 -3.48 -7.61 -2.51
CA CYS A 37 -4.69 -7.35 -1.74
C CYS A 37 -5.71 -8.46 -2.05
N ALA A 38 -6.00 -9.30 -1.06
CA ALA A 38 -6.97 -10.39 -1.18
C ALA A 38 -8.40 -9.84 -1.34
N GLU A 39 -9.22 -10.54 -2.14
CA GLU A 39 -10.62 -10.18 -2.43
C GLU A 39 -11.51 -10.15 -1.16
N PRO A 40 -12.58 -9.33 -1.16
CA PRO A 40 -13.39 -9.00 0.02
C PRO A 40 -14.17 -10.16 0.63
#